data_AF-A0A4R3MAG0-F1
#
_entry.id   AF-A0A4R3MAG0-F1
#
_cell.length_a   1.000
_cell.length_b   1.000
_cell.length_c   1.000
_cell.angle_alpha   90.00
_cell.angle_beta   90.00
_cell.angle_gamma   90.00
#
_symmetry.space_group_name_H-M   'P 1'
#
loop_
_entity.id
_entity.type
_entity.pdbx_description
1 polymer ?
#
loop_
_entity_poly.entity_id
_entity_poly.type
_entity_poly.pdbx_seq_one_letter_code
_entity_poly.pdbx_strand_id
1 'polypeptide(L)'
;MFSLFAYFVLKRFAAAAGLQPGPSVNRRYMTAEPRGCLGAIGALRRTVITVAKRTVGYHPAMSIQIRPAQALELWHKVALALVRRGEDDLSARQMAILTTIYLTPPPHTVRGLAQTLGVTKPVITRALDTMGARGLVARRRDETDRRNVVIQRTVEGALFLESLAGLISGTAAEIG
;
A
#
# COMPACT_ATOMS: atom_id res chain seq x y z
N MET A 1 -8.21 -10.80 -14.39
CA MET A 1 -6.91 -10.11 -14.58
C MET A 1 -6.26 -9.80 -13.23
N PHE A 2 -6.03 -10.85 -12.42
CA PHE A 2 -5.28 -10.83 -11.16
C PHE A 2 -3.97 -11.57 -11.42
N SER A 3 -2.94 -10.97 -12.04
CA SER A 3 -1.67 -11.71 -12.24
C SER A 3 -0.47 -10.88 -12.70
N LEU A 4 -0.25 -9.69 -12.14
CA LEU A 4 1.08 -9.05 -12.27
C LEU A 4 1.62 -8.62 -10.91
N PHE A 5 0.81 -8.01 -10.05
CA PHE A 5 1.24 -7.61 -8.71
C PHE A 5 1.58 -8.82 -7.81
N ALA A 6 0.69 -9.81 -7.74
CA ALA A 6 0.96 -11.05 -7.00
C ALA A 6 2.14 -11.83 -7.60
N TYR A 7 2.29 -11.81 -8.93
CA TYR A 7 3.40 -12.44 -9.64
C TYR A 7 4.73 -11.75 -9.31
N PHE A 8 4.79 -10.42 -9.26
CA PHE A 8 6.02 -9.68 -8.96
C PHE A 8 6.45 -9.83 -7.49
N VAL A 9 5.48 -9.81 -6.57
CA VAL A 9 5.72 -10.08 -5.14
C VAL A 9 6.21 -11.53 -4.93
N LEU A 10 5.57 -12.52 -5.56
CA LEU A 10 6.05 -13.91 -5.52
C LEU A 10 7.43 -14.07 -6.17
N LYS A 11 7.68 -13.41 -7.31
CA LYS A 11 8.93 -13.50 -8.05
C LYS A 11 10.10 -12.91 -7.25
N ARG A 12 9.87 -11.82 -6.51
CA ARG A 12 10.89 -11.24 -5.62
C ARG A 12 11.12 -12.09 -4.37
N PHE A 13 10.07 -12.75 -3.86
CA PHE A 13 10.18 -13.71 -2.74
C PHE A 13 10.93 -14.98 -3.14
N ALA A 14 10.67 -15.51 -4.35
CA ALA A 14 11.36 -16.68 -4.89
C ALA A 14 12.86 -16.41 -5.14
N ALA A 15 13.19 -15.20 -5.59
CA ALA A 15 14.58 -14.75 -5.77
C ALA A 15 15.34 -14.65 -4.43
N ALA A 16 14.68 -14.19 -3.35
CA ALA A 16 15.29 -14.13 -2.01
C ALA A 16 15.44 -15.51 -1.35
N ALA A 17 14.64 -16.50 -1.76
CA ALA A 17 14.67 -17.88 -1.25
C ALA A 17 15.59 -18.82 -2.05
N GLY A 18 16.35 -18.33 -3.04
CA GLY A 18 17.25 -19.14 -3.86
C GLY A 18 16.57 -20.16 -4.78
N LEU A 19 15.24 -20.07 -4.96
CA LEU A 19 14.47 -20.96 -5.82
C LEU A 19 14.52 -20.45 -7.27
N GLN A 20 15.32 -21.10 -8.12
CA GLN A 20 15.35 -20.77 -9.54
C GLN A 20 14.05 -21.22 -10.23
N PRO A 21 13.38 -20.36 -11.02
CA PRO A 21 12.26 -20.79 -11.84
C PRO A 21 12.77 -21.62 -13.02
N GLY A 22 12.34 -22.89 -13.11
CA GLY A 22 12.67 -23.78 -14.22
C GLY A 22 12.13 -23.27 -15.58
N PRO A 23 12.76 -23.65 -16.70
CA PRO A 23 12.44 -23.08 -18.00
C PRO A 23 11.19 -23.71 -18.61
N SER A 24 10.44 -22.87 -19.34
CA SER A 24 9.31 -23.17 -20.23
C SER A 24 7.93 -23.39 -19.58
N VAL A 25 7.08 -22.36 -19.68
CA VAL A 25 5.62 -22.56 -19.72
C VAL A 25 5.17 -22.11 -21.11
N ASN A 26 4.95 -23.09 -21.96
CA ASN A 26 4.61 -22.92 -23.36
C ASN A 26 3.14 -22.49 -23.52
N ARG A 27 2.89 -21.72 -24.57
CA ARG A 27 1.61 -21.13 -24.97
C ARG A 27 0.66 -22.23 -25.47
N ARG A 28 -0.05 -22.92 -24.58
CA ARG A 28 -1.24 -23.75 -24.86
C ARG A 28 -1.91 -24.08 -23.54
N TYR A 29 -3.14 -23.62 -23.33
CA TYR A 29 -4.29 -24.32 -22.73
C TYR A 29 -5.40 -23.29 -22.57
N MET A 30 -6.28 -23.25 -23.58
CA MET A 30 -7.66 -22.83 -23.45
C MET A 30 -8.49 -24.13 -23.29
N THR A 31 -9.57 -24.05 -22.52
CA THR A 31 -10.58 -25.08 -22.17
C THR A 31 -10.32 -25.95 -20.93
N ALA A 32 -10.72 -25.44 -19.77
CA ALA A 32 -11.23 -26.25 -18.66
C ALA A 32 -12.41 -25.48 -18.00
N GLU A 33 -13.55 -26.15 -17.84
CA GLU A 33 -14.82 -25.60 -17.32
C GLU A 33 -14.73 -25.04 -15.89
N PRO A 34 -15.62 -24.08 -15.53
CA PRO A 34 -15.47 -23.27 -14.32
C PRO A 34 -16.28 -23.85 -13.15
N ARG A 35 -15.76 -24.86 -12.44
CA ARG A 35 -16.37 -25.31 -11.16
C ARG A 35 -15.42 -25.51 -9.97
N GLY A 36 -14.13 -25.19 -10.09
CA GLY A 36 -13.15 -25.37 -8.99
C GLY A 36 -12.29 -24.14 -8.61
N CYS A 37 -12.27 -23.09 -9.43
CA CYS A 37 -11.29 -22.00 -9.26
C CYS A 37 -11.61 -21.01 -8.14
N LEU A 38 -12.86 -20.93 -7.67
CA LEU A 38 -13.24 -20.02 -6.57
C LEU A 38 -12.58 -20.41 -5.24
N GLY A 39 -12.42 -21.72 -4.99
CA GLY A 39 -11.76 -22.24 -3.80
C GLY A 39 -10.25 -21.94 -3.78
N ALA A 40 -9.59 -22.09 -4.94
CA ALA A 40 -8.16 -21.81 -5.09
C ALA A 40 -7.84 -20.31 -4.97
N ILE A 41 -8.67 -19.42 -5.52
CA ILE A 41 -8.52 -17.97 -5.36
C ILE A 41 -8.80 -17.54 -3.91
N GLY A 42 -9.80 -18.16 -3.26
CA GLY A 42 -10.09 -17.94 -1.84
C GLY A 42 -8.95 -18.40 -0.93
N ALA A 43 -8.33 -19.55 -1.23
CA ALA A 43 -7.18 -20.07 -0.52
C ALA A 43 -5.94 -19.20 -0.77
N LEU A 44 -5.67 -18.76 -2.00
CA LEU A 44 -4.56 -17.86 -2.31
C LEU A 44 -4.73 -16.50 -1.62
N ARG A 45 -5.95 -15.95 -1.59
CA ARG A 45 -6.24 -14.69 -0.89
C ARG A 45 -6.04 -14.83 0.61
N ARG A 46 -6.43 -15.96 1.20
CA ARG A 46 -6.23 -16.27 2.62
C ARG A 46 -4.76 -16.47 2.94
N THR A 47 -4.01 -17.20 2.12
CA THR A 47 -2.56 -17.43 2.25
C THR A 47 -1.78 -16.15 2.04
N VAL A 48 -2.12 -15.30 1.06
CA VAL A 48 -1.47 -14.00 0.85
C VAL A 48 -1.75 -13.04 2.01
N ILE A 49 -2.97 -13.02 2.57
CA ILE A 49 -3.25 -12.21 3.77
C ILE A 49 -2.51 -12.77 5.00
N THR A 50 -2.46 -14.10 5.17
CA THR A 50 -1.73 -14.72 6.28
C THR A 50 -0.22 -14.53 6.15
N VAL A 51 0.35 -14.65 4.95
CA VAL A 51 1.76 -14.37 4.68
C VAL A 51 2.04 -12.88 4.83
N ALA A 52 1.18 -11.98 4.32
CA ALA A 52 1.32 -10.54 4.54
C ALA A 52 1.27 -10.18 6.03
N LYS A 53 0.40 -10.81 6.82
CA LYS A 53 0.36 -10.67 8.29
C LYS A 53 1.61 -11.23 9.00
N ARG A 54 2.31 -12.17 8.37
CA ARG A 54 3.53 -12.81 8.90
C ARG A 54 4.81 -12.08 8.48
N THR A 55 4.80 -11.41 7.33
CA THR A 55 5.92 -10.63 6.78
C THR A 55 5.87 -9.16 7.23
N VAL A 56 4.67 -8.58 7.34
CA VAL A 56 4.43 -7.30 8.02
C VAL A 56 3.89 -7.65 9.40
N GLY A 57 4.78 -7.80 10.37
CA GLY A 57 4.46 -8.26 11.72
C GLY A 57 3.34 -7.45 12.38
N TYR A 58 2.10 -7.91 12.26
CA TYR A 58 1.02 -7.48 13.13
C TYR A 58 1.10 -8.31 14.39
N HIS A 59 1.99 -7.91 15.31
CA HIS A 59 1.97 -8.37 16.69
C HIS A 59 1.00 -7.47 17.46
N PRO A 60 -0.16 -7.96 17.93
CA PRO A 60 -0.92 -7.23 18.92
C PRO A 60 -0.03 -7.13 20.18
N ALA A 61 0.30 -5.90 20.58
CA ALA A 61 1.07 -5.51 21.76
C ALA A 61 2.59 -5.25 21.64
N MET A 62 3.14 -4.82 20.49
CA MET A 62 4.37 -4.01 20.54
C MET A 62 4.00 -2.57 20.89
N SER A 63 4.13 -2.19 22.16
CA SER A 63 4.06 -0.79 22.56
C SER A 63 5.45 -0.18 22.47
N ILE A 64 5.63 0.79 21.58
CA ILE A 64 6.81 1.65 21.57
C ILE A 64 6.56 2.74 22.61
N GLN A 65 7.26 2.69 23.74
CA GLN A 65 7.22 3.74 24.76
C GLN A 65 8.09 4.89 24.28
N ILE A 66 7.47 5.98 23.81
CA ILE A 66 8.16 7.19 23.36
C ILE A 66 7.76 8.36 24.24
N ARG A 67 8.74 9.08 24.81
CA ARG A 67 8.44 10.29 25.58
C ARG A 67 7.93 11.39 24.64
N PRO A 68 7.05 12.30 25.08
CA PRO A 68 6.52 13.37 24.23
C PRO A 68 7.62 14.19 23.52
N ALA A 69 8.73 14.48 24.21
CA ALA A 69 9.88 15.17 23.63
C ALA A 69 10.54 14.36 22.49
N GLN A 70 10.72 13.05 22.68
CA GLN A 70 11.29 12.16 21.66
C GLN A 70 10.37 12.04 20.44
N ALA A 71 9.05 12.00 20.66
CA ALA A 71 8.08 11.96 19.56
C ALA A 71 8.12 13.24 18.72
N LEU A 72 8.21 14.40 19.38
CA LEU A 72 8.31 15.69 18.69
C LEU A 72 9.65 15.83 17.95
N GLU A 73 10.75 15.40 18.57
CA GLU A 73 12.07 15.39 17.92
C GLU A 73 12.09 14.47 16.69
N LEU A 74 11.49 13.29 16.80
CA LEU A 74 11.35 12.35 15.69
C LEU A 74 10.58 12.99 14.53
N TRP A 75 9.41 13.56 14.82
CA TRP A 75 8.61 14.22 13.79
C TRP A 75 9.35 15.40 13.15
N HIS A 76 10.04 16.22 13.95
CA HIS A 76 10.85 17.34 13.44
C HIS A 76 11.94 16.88 12.47
N LYS A 77 12.74 15.87 12.86
CA LYS A 77 13.83 15.34 12.02
C LYS A 77 13.31 14.71 10.74
N VAL A 78 12.24 13.91 10.82
CA VAL A 78 11.60 13.28 9.64
C VAL A 78 11.07 14.35 8.68
N ALA A 79 10.31 15.33 9.19
CA ALA A 79 9.75 16.39 8.36
C ALA A 79 10.85 17.22 7.67
N LEU A 80 11.93 17.55 8.38
CA LEU A 80 13.06 18.27 7.82
C LEU A 80 13.79 17.44 6.74
N ALA A 81 13.96 16.15 6.96
CA ALA A 81 14.58 15.25 6.00
C ALA A 81 13.74 15.11 4.71
N LEU A 82 12.41 15.06 4.81
CA LEU A 82 11.51 15.03 3.64
C LEU A 82 11.68 16.28 2.78
N VAL A 83 11.68 17.47 3.40
CA VAL A 83 11.90 18.75 2.69
C VAL A 83 13.28 18.78 2.02
N ARG A 84 14.32 18.32 2.70
CA ARG A 84 15.70 18.34 2.17
C ARG A 84 15.93 17.36 1.03
N ARG A 85 15.25 16.22 1.03
CA ARG A 85 15.36 15.21 -0.04
C ARG A 85 14.68 15.66 -1.33
N GLY A 86 13.79 16.66 -1.26
CA GLY A 86 13.00 17.10 -2.40
C GLY A 86 12.05 16.02 -2.94
N GLU A 87 11.82 14.96 -2.15
CA GLU A 87 10.86 13.92 -2.49
C GLU A 87 9.46 14.46 -2.27
N ASP A 88 8.63 14.38 -3.31
CA ASP A 88 7.20 14.65 -3.34
C ASP A 88 6.65 15.47 -2.17
N ASP A 89 6.56 16.80 -2.35
CA ASP A 89 5.92 17.70 -1.38
C ASP A 89 4.43 17.38 -1.26
N LEU A 90 4.12 16.40 -0.41
CA LEU A 90 2.78 16.04 0.00
C LEU A 90 2.42 16.86 1.22
N SER A 91 1.32 17.60 1.12
CA SER A 91 0.72 18.22 2.30
C SER A 91 0.40 17.16 3.36
N ALA A 92 0.35 17.56 4.64
CA ALA A 92 -0.05 16.67 5.74
C ALA A 92 -1.38 15.94 5.46
N ARG A 93 -2.31 16.58 4.75
CA ARG A 93 -3.57 15.97 4.32
C ARG A 93 -3.37 14.88 3.27
N GLN A 94 -2.57 15.13 2.24
CA GLN A 94 -2.26 14.12 1.22
C GLN A 94 -1.53 12.94 1.85
N MET A 95 -0.58 13.19 2.76
CA MET A 95 0.09 12.15 3.53
C MET A 95 -0.91 11.32 4.33
N ALA A 96 -1.85 11.94 5.05
CA ALA A 96 -2.90 11.24 5.79
C ALA A 96 -3.81 10.39 4.89
N ILE A 97 -4.18 10.89 3.70
CA ILE A 97 -4.97 10.11 2.73
C ILE A 97 -4.16 8.90 2.22
N LEU A 98 -2.90 9.11 1.85
CA LEU A 98 -2.03 8.07 1.32
C LEU A 98 -1.83 6.96 2.36
N THR A 99 -1.44 7.30 3.59
CA THR A 99 -1.28 6.31 4.66
C THR A 99 -2.60 5.62 4.99
N THR A 100 -3.73 6.31 4.97
CA THR A 100 -5.06 5.67 5.13
C THR A 100 -5.28 4.59 4.05
N ILE A 101 -5.05 4.91 2.78
CA ILE A 101 -5.25 3.97 1.66
C ILE A 101 -4.38 2.71 1.81
N TYR A 102 -3.13 2.87 2.26
CA TYR A 102 -2.16 1.78 2.33
C TYR A 102 -2.21 0.96 3.63
N LEU A 103 -2.58 1.59 4.75
CA LEU A 103 -2.58 0.96 6.07
C LEU A 103 -3.95 0.44 6.50
N THR A 104 -5.04 0.91 5.88
CA THR A 104 -6.40 0.42 6.18
C THR A 104 -6.96 -0.50 5.10
N PRO A 105 -7.87 -1.43 5.43
CA PRO A 105 -8.43 -2.37 4.46
C PRO A 105 -9.24 -1.69 3.34
N PRO A 106 -9.14 -2.15 2.07
CA PRO A 106 -10.02 -1.70 0.98
C PRO A 106 -11.46 -2.24 1.15
N PRO A 107 -12.48 -1.68 0.45
CA PRO A 107 -12.38 -0.71 -0.64
C PRO A 107 -12.29 0.75 -0.19
N HIS A 108 -11.46 1.52 -0.88
CA HIS A 108 -11.31 2.97 -0.66
C HIS A 108 -12.13 3.74 -1.68
N THR A 109 -12.99 4.63 -1.21
CA THR A 109 -13.80 5.52 -2.06
C THR A 109 -13.63 6.96 -1.61
N VAL A 110 -13.93 7.91 -2.50
CA VAL A 110 -13.89 9.35 -2.15
C VAL A 110 -14.81 9.65 -0.96
N ARG A 111 -15.98 9.00 -0.90
CA ARG A 111 -16.93 9.16 0.22
C ARG A 111 -16.35 8.62 1.52
N GLY A 112 -15.78 7.42 1.51
CA GLY A 112 -15.18 6.81 2.70
C GLY A 112 -14.03 7.65 3.24
N LEU A 113 -13.11 8.05 2.36
CA LEU A 113 -11.96 8.89 2.73
C LEU A 113 -12.40 10.24 3.31
N ALA A 114 -13.43 10.88 2.74
CA ALA A 114 -13.98 12.13 3.25
C ALA A 114 -14.52 11.97 4.69
N GLN A 115 -15.22 10.87 4.95
CA GLN A 115 -15.72 10.54 6.29
C GLN A 115 -14.59 10.25 7.27
N THR A 116 -13.60 9.44 6.88
CA THR A 116 -12.45 9.09 7.73
C THR A 116 -11.64 10.33 8.13
N LEU A 117 -11.44 11.28 7.22
CA LEU A 117 -10.65 12.49 7.47
C LEU A 117 -11.46 13.67 8.00
N GLY A 118 -12.80 13.57 8.10
CA GLY A 118 -13.65 14.67 8.55
C GLY A 118 -13.64 15.88 7.62
N VAL A 119 -13.48 15.68 6.30
CA VAL A 119 -13.41 16.75 5.30
C VAL A 119 -14.45 16.57 4.21
N THR A 120 -14.66 17.61 3.40
CA THR A 120 -15.61 17.54 2.28
C THR A 120 -15.06 16.73 1.10
N LYS A 121 -15.96 16.15 0.30
CA LYS A 121 -15.57 15.35 -0.89
C LYS A 121 -14.66 16.11 -1.87
N PRO A 122 -14.89 17.40 -2.21
CA PRO A 122 -14.01 18.13 -3.12
C PRO A 122 -12.55 18.20 -2.63
N VAL A 123 -12.33 18.24 -1.30
CA VAL A 123 -10.98 18.22 -0.72
C VAL A 123 -10.27 16.90 -1.03
N ILE A 124 -10.97 15.77 -0.88
CA ILE A 124 -10.44 14.45 -1.20
C ILE A 124 -10.17 14.32 -2.70
N THR A 125 -11.10 14.75 -3.56
CA THR A 125 -10.93 14.68 -5.01
C THR A 125 -9.68 15.43 -5.46
N ARG A 126 -9.49 16.69 -5.03
CA ARG A 126 -8.31 17.49 -5.37
C ARG A 126 -7.02 16.82 -4.90
N ALA A 127 -7.00 16.26 -3.70
CA ALA A 127 -5.83 15.54 -3.20
C ALA A 127 -5.50 14.31 -4.06
N LEU A 128 -6.52 13.52 -4.45
CA LEU A 128 -6.38 12.36 -5.32
C LEU A 128 -5.99 12.72 -6.76
N ASP A 129 -6.36 13.92 -7.24
CA ASP A 129 -5.86 14.49 -8.50
C ASP A 129 -4.35 14.68 -8.46
N THR A 130 -3.85 15.37 -7.43
CA THR A 130 -2.41 15.58 -7.27
C THR A 130 -1.64 14.27 -7.07
N MET A 131 -2.13 13.38 -6.20
CA MET A 131 -1.44 12.11 -5.93
C MET A 131 -1.51 11.15 -7.12
N GLY A 132 -2.61 11.17 -7.89
CA GLY A 132 -2.74 10.39 -9.10
C GLY A 132 -1.79 10.85 -10.21
N ALA A 133 -1.60 12.15 -10.37
CA ALA A 133 -0.64 12.72 -11.32
C ALA A 133 0.82 12.32 -11.01
N ARG A 134 1.12 12.06 -9.72
CA ARG A 134 2.42 11.57 -9.24
C ARG A 134 2.53 10.03 -9.23
N GLY A 135 1.48 9.32 -9.67
CA GLY A 135 1.46 7.86 -9.71
C GLY A 135 1.32 7.17 -8.35
N LEU A 136 1.09 7.90 -7.25
CA LEU A 136 1.03 7.34 -5.89
C LEU A 136 -0.25 6.53 -5.61
N VAL A 137 -1.31 6.81 -6.37
CA VAL A 137 -2.60 6.14 -6.31
C VAL A 137 -3.23 6.06 -7.71
N ALA A 138 -4.06 5.05 -7.95
CA ALA A 138 -4.84 4.92 -9.17
C ALA A 138 -6.34 5.01 -8.89
N ARG A 139 -7.11 5.50 -9.86
CA ARG A 139 -8.57 5.57 -9.80
C ARG A 139 -9.17 4.60 -10.80
N ARG A 140 -10.08 3.74 -10.33
CA ARG A 140 -10.78 2.78 -11.17
C ARG A 140 -12.29 2.90 -10.92
N ARG A 141 -13.08 2.92 -12.00
CA ARG A 141 -14.53 2.75 -11.87
C ARG A 141 -14.83 1.30 -11.50
N ASP A 142 -15.77 1.08 -10.61
CA ASP A 142 -16.23 -0.26 -10.31
C ASP A 142 -16.86 -0.89 -11.56
N GLU A 143 -16.59 -2.17 -11.79
CA GLU A 143 -17.11 -2.92 -12.93
C GLU A 143 -18.60 -3.26 -12.74
N THR A 144 -19.04 -3.41 -11.49
CA THR A 144 -20.43 -3.74 -11.14
C THR A 144 -21.31 -2.50 -11.04
N ASP A 145 -20.78 -1.39 -10.54
CA ASP A 145 -21.44 -0.09 -10.51
C ASP A 145 -20.50 1.04 -10.98
N ARG A 146 -20.62 1.41 -12.25
CA ARG A 146 -19.78 2.46 -12.87
C ARG A 146 -19.96 3.86 -12.26
N ARG A 147 -20.94 4.06 -11.37
CA ARG A 147 -21.11 5.30 -10.59
C ARG A 147 -20.12 5.38 -9.44
N ASN A 148 -19.56 4.25 -9.01
CA ASN A 148 -18.59 4.19 -7.93
C ASN A 148 -17.16 4.24 -8.48
N VAL A 149 -16.31 5.07 -7.85
CA VAL A 149 -14.89 5.16 -8.15
C VAL A 149 -14.13 4.67 -6.93
N VAL A 150 -13.38 3.59 -7.11
CA VAL A 150 -12.50 3.01 -6.11
C VAL A 150 -11.07 3.49 -6.32
N ILE A 151 -10.40 3.75 -5.20
CA ILE A 151 -9.00 4.15 -5.17
C ILE A 151 -8.15 2.90 -4.96
N GLN A 152 -7.15 2.73 -5.81
CA GLN A 152 -6.24 1.58 -5.80
C GLN A 152 -4.83 2.02 -5.44
N ARG A 153 -4.13 1.13 -4.74
CA ARG A 153 -2.70 1.25 -4.47
C ARG A 153 -1.91 1.03 -5.76
N THR A 154 -0.78 1.69 -5.89
CA THR A 154 0.16 1.57 -7.00
C THR A 154 1.50 1.03 -6.48
N VAL A 155 2.41 0.71 -7.40
CA VAL A 155 3.76 0.29 -7.03
C VAL A 155 4.56 1.48 -6.52
N GLU A 156 4.46 2.61 -7.20
CA GLU A 156 5.14 3.86 -6.89
C GLU A 156 4.75 4.36 -5.50
N GLY A 157 3.45 4.34 -5.15
CA GLY A 157 3.01 4.74 -3.82
C GLY A 157 3.44 3.76 -2.72
N ALA A 158 3.61 2.47 -3.02
CA ALA A 158 4.17 1.51 -2.08
C ALA A 158 5.65 1.78 -1.80
N LEU A 159 6.44 2.04 -2.86
CA LEU A 159 7.87 2.37 -2.75
C LEU A 159 8.09 3.69 -2.00
N PHE A 160 7.24 4.69 -2.24
CA PHE A 160 7.25 5.95 -1.49
C PHE A 160 7.09 5.70 0.02
N LEU A 161 6.09 4.89 0.41
CA LEU A 161 5.86 4.58 1.83
C LEU A 161 6.95 3.69 2.43
N GLU A 162 7.58 2.82 1.65
CA GLU A 162 8.74 2.04 2.09
C GLU A 162 9.93 2.95 2.41
N SER A 163 10.25 3.91 1.53
CA SER A 163 11.28 4.93 1.77
C SER A 163 10.98 5.76 3.02
N LEU A 164 9.72 6.22 3.16
CA LEU A 164 9.26 6.98 4.32
C LEU A 164 9.38 6.16 5.62
N ALA A 165 8.98 4.89 5.60
CA ALA A 165 9.10 4.00 6.75
C ALA A 165 10.57 3.81 7.15
N GLY A 166 11.46 3.60 6.17
CA GLY A 166 12.90 3.50 6.40
C GLY A 166 13.49 4.77 7.04
N LEU A 167 13.08 5.94 6.56
CA LEU A 167 13.48 7.23 7.15
C LEU A 167 13.00 7.36 8.60
N ILE A 168 11.72 7.05 8.88
CA ILE A 168 11.15 7.12 10.23
C ILE A 168 11.86 6.16 11.18
N SER A 169 12.05 4.89 10.78
CA SER A 169 12.72 3.89 11.61
C SER A 169 14.19 4.21 11.84
N GLY A 170 14.91 4.69 10.82
CA GLY A 170 16.30 5.14 10.96
C GLY A 170 16.42 6.32 11.92
N THR A 171 15.57 7.33 11.78
CA THR A 171 15.55 8.50 12.67
C THR A 171 15.17 8.12 14.10
N ALA A 172 14.22 7.18 14.27
CA ALA A 172 13.81 6.72 15.60
C ALA A 172 14.94 6.00 16.35
N ALA A 173 15.80 5.28 15.64
CA ALA A 173 16.96 4.59 16.23
C ALA A 173 18.06 5.57 16.72
N GLU A 174 18.05 6.83 16.28
CA GLU A 174 18.99 7.86 16.76
C GLU A 174 18.49 8.58 18.04
N ILE A 175 17.20 8.48 18.35
CA ILE A 175 16.53 9.24 19.43
C ILE A 175 16.25 8.35 20.66
N GLY A 176 16.19 7.03 20.44
CA GLY A 176 16.06 6.00 21.49
C GLY A 176 17.42 5.52 21.98
#